data_AF-A0A060WPP5-F1
#
_entry.id   AF-A0A060WPP5-F1
#
_cell.length_a   1.000
_cell.length_b   1.000
_cell.length_c   1.000
_cell.angle_alpha   90.00
_cell.angle_beta   90.00
_cell.angle_gamma   90.00
#
_symmetry.space_group_name_H-M   'P 1'
#
loop_
_entity.id
_entity.type
_entity.pdbx_description
1 polymer ?
#
loop_
_entity_poly.entity_id
_entity_poly.type
_entity_poly.pdbx_seq_one_letter_code
_entity_poly.pdbx_strand_id
1 'polypeptide(L)'
;MSSDFEAYEQDFGTLTAEITNKIGRITKLGGKEKTQLVLNVDKQLEEVRELMEQMDLEVREIPIQCRGMYQSRLKSYKGEMEKLEKDFKRSRIAYSDDVRNELLGEDAGSSESQAHWSPVWVAGPGCERVRASRGTS
;
A
#
# COMPACT_ATOMS: atom_id res chain seq x y z
N MET A 1 13.16 -14.15 17.57
CA MET A 1 11.83 -13.79 17.02
C MET A 1 11.48 -12.48 17.68
N SER A 2 11.39 -11.39 16.93
CA SER A 2 11.10 -10.06 17.51
C SER A 2 9.59 -9.98 17.69
N SER A 3 9.11 -10.03 18.93
CA SER A 3 7.67 -9.99 19.26
C SER A 3 6.97 -8.73 18.71
N ASP A 4 7.73 -7.67 18.42
CA ASP A 4 7.22 -6.41 17.92
C ASP A 4 6.72 -6.51 16.46
N PHE A 5 7.38 -7.33 15.61
CA PHE A 5 6.96 -7.49 14.22
C PHE A 5 5.61 -8.19 14.08
N GLU A 6 5.36 -9.24 14.88
CA GLU A 6 4.08 -9.96 14.86
C GLU A 6 2.93 -9.07 15.38
N ALA A 7 3.20 -8.20 16.36
CA ALA A 7 2.24 -7.20 16.81
C ALA A 7 1.89 -6.21 15.69
N TYR A 8 2.89 -5.70 14.97
CA TYR A 8 2.66 -4.83 13.81
C TYR A 8 1.92 -5.54 12.67
N GLU A 9 2.18 -6.83 12.42
CA GLU A 9 1.41 -7.61 11.43
C GLU A 9 -0.08 -7.70 11.82
N GLN A 10 -0.37 -7.89 13.11
CA GLN A 10 -1.74 -7.93 13.61
C GLN A 10 -2.43 -6.58 13.43
N ASP A 11 -1.77 -5.50 13.85
CA ASP A 11 -2.30 -4.14 13.74
C ASP A 11 -2.54 -3.74 12.28
N PHE A 12 -1.62 -4.13 11.38
CA PHE A 12 -1.80 -3.93 9.94
C PHE A 12 -3.06 -4.62 9.43
N GLY A 13 -3.28 -5.88 9.81
CA GLY A 13 -4.49 -6.62 9.45
C GLY A 13 -5.78 -5.97 9.98
N THR A 14 -5.75 -5.46 11.21
CA THR A 14 -6.91 -4.76 11.80
C THR A 14 -7.20 -3.44 11.09
N LEU A 15 -6.18 -2.59 10.91
CA LEU A 15 -6.33 -1.28 10.27
C LEU A 15 -6.80 -1.41 8.81
N THR A 16 -6.22 -2.33 8.04
CA THR A 16 -6.61 -2.54 6.64
C THR A 16 -8.04 -3.05 6.50
N ALA A 17 -8.50 -3.93 7.39
CA ALA A 17 -9.89 -4.39 7.44
C ALA A 17 -10.87 -3.25 7.78
N GLU A 18 -10.52 -2.42 8.77
CA GLU A 18 -11.33 -1.25 9.12
C GLU A 18 -11.42 -0.23 7.99
N ILE A 19 -10.28 0.11 7.36
CA ILE A 19 -10.22 1.01 6.21
C ILE A 19 -11.12 0.48 5.09
N THR A 20 -11.01 -0.80 4.75
CA THR A 20 -11.84 -1.44 3.71
C THR A 20 -13.33 -1.31 4.03
N ASN A 21 -13.72 -1.57 5.28
CA ASN A 21 -15.10 -1.43 5.72
C ASN A 21 -15.60 0.02 5.57
N LYS A 22 -14.80 0.98 6.04
CA LYS A 22 -15.11 2.41 5.96
C LYS A 22 -15.22 2.88 4.51
N ILE A 23 -14.29 2.51 3.63
CA ILE A 23 -14.35 2.82 2.18
C ILE A 23 -15.67 2.35 1.57
N GLY A 24 -16.12 1.13 1.90
CA GLY A 24 -17.41 0.61 1.44
C GLY A 24 -18.64 1.32 2.01
N ARG A 25 -18.48 2.07 3.12
CA ARG A 25 -19.52 2.94 3.69
C ARG A 25 -19.50 4.34 3.08
N ILE A 26 -18.34 4.86 2.67
CA ILE A 26 -18.22 6.19 2.01
C ILE A 26 -19.11 6.29 0.78
N THR A 27 -19.22 5.21 0.00
CA THR A 27 -20.07 5.18 -1.20
C THR A 27 -21.57 5.15 -0.89
N LYS A 28 -21.96 4.79 0.34
CA LYS A 28 -23.37 4.73 0.80
C LYS A 28 -23.80 5.97 1.57
N LEU A 29 -22.86 6.74 2.11
CA LEU A 29 -23.11 7.93 2.91
C LEU A 29 -22.97 9.20 2.05
N GLY A 30 -23.69 10.26 2.42
CA GLY A 30 -23.66 11.56 1.77
C GLY A 30 -23.37 12.71 2.74
N GLY A 31 -23.14 13.91 2.22
CA GLY A 31 -23.01 15.13 3.02
C GLY A 31 -21.88 15.11 4.07
N LYS A 32 -22.16 15.67 5.25
CA LYS A 32 -21.15 15.88 6.33
C LYS A 32 -20.59 14.58 6.91
N GLU A 33 -21.42 13.54 7.04
CA GLU A 33 -20.98 12.23 7.55
C GLU A 33 -19.96 11.59 6.60
N LYS A 34 -20.17 11.71 5.30
CA LYS A 34 -19.21 11.24 4.29
C LYS A 34 -17.87 11.96 4.43
N THR A 35 -17.87 13.29 4.56
CA THR A 35 -16.64 14.07 4.72
C THR A 35 -15.86 13.66 5.97
N GLN A 36 -16.54 13.47 7.12
CA GLN A 36 -15.92 12.98 8.35
C GLN A 36 -15.31 11.59 8.17
N LEU A 37 -16.02 10.69 7.49
CA LEU A 37 -15.54 9.33 7.26
C LEU A 37 -14.33 9.32 6.30
N VAL A 38 -14.32 10.19 5.28
CA VAL A 38 -13.17 10.39 4.39
C VAL A 38 -11.94 10.84 5.18
N LEU A 39 -12.07 11.85 6.05
CA LEU A 39 -10.96 12.32 6.89
C LEU A 39 -10.45 11.23 7.84
N ASN A 40 -11.36 10.43 8.41
CA ASN A 40 -10.99 9.33 9.29
C ASN A 40 -10.21 8.25 8.53
N VAL A 41 -10.65 7.87 7.33
CA VAL A 41 -9.93 6.91 6.49
C VAL A 41 -8.57 7.46 6.05
N ASP A 42 -8.49 8.75 5.72
CA ASP A 42 -7.22 9.40 5.35
C ASP A 42 -6.20 9.31 6.48
N LYS A 43 -6.62 9.60 7.71
CA LYS A 43 -5.78 9.45 8.90
C LYS A 43 -5.36 8.00 9.13
N GLN A 44 -6.29 7.04 9.01
CA GLN A 44 -5.93 5.63 9.18
C GLN A 44 -4.97 5.12 8.10
N LEU A 45 -5.06 5.63 6.87
CA LEU A 45 -4.08 5.31 5.82
C LEU A 45 -2.69 5.86 6.17
N GLU A 46 -2.62 7.03 6.81
CA GLU A 46 -1.37 7.57 7.34
C GLU A 46 -0.80 6.69 8.46
N GLU A 47 -1.63 6.27 9.42
CA GLU A 47 -1.24 5.32 10.49
C GLU A 47 -0.70 3.99 9.92
N VAL A 48 -1.32 3.46 8.87
CA VAL A 48 -0.83 2.24 8.18
C VAL A 48 0.52 2.47 7.50
N ARG A 49 0.77 3.66 6.93
CA ARG A 49 2.07 4.00 6.34
C ARG A 49 3.16 4.10 7.39
N GLU A 50 2.88 4.75 8.51
CA GLU A 50 3.81 4.81 9.65
C GLU A 50 4.13 3.40 10.16
N LEU A 51 3.11 2.55 10.33
CA LEU A 51 3.30 1.15 10.73
C LEU A 51 4.19 0.38 9.74
N MET A 52 3.99 0.59 8.43
CA MET A 52 4.82 -0.01 7.39
C MET A 52 6.28 0.45 7.46
N GLU A 53 6.54 1.71 7.81
CA GLU A 53 7.90 2.21 8.04
C GLU A 53 8.54 1.54 9.26
N GLN A 54 7.79 1.39 10.37
CA GLN A 54 8.26 0.65 11.55
C GLN A 54 8.63 -0.80 11.20
N MET A 55 7.77 -1.50 10.45
CA MET A 55 8.05 -2.87 10.01
C MET A 55 9.27 -2.95 9.08
N ASP A 56 9.52 -1.96 8.22
CA ASP A 56 10.73 -1.92 7.36
C ASP A 56 12.01 -1.74 8.20
N LEU A 57 11.95 -0.93 9.26
CA LEU A 57 13.05 -0.76 10.22
C LEU A 57 13.35 -2.06 10.98
N GLU A 58 12.33 -2.71 11.55
CA GLU A 58 12.48 -4.00 12.24
C GLU A 58 13.14 -5.05 11.33
N VAL A 59 12.72 -5.15 10.06
CA VAL A 59 13.26 -6.12 9.11
C VAL A 59 14.73 -5.86 8.76
N ARG A 60 15.19 -4.60 8.86
CA ARG A 60 16.61 -4.25 8.71
C ARG A 60 17.44 -4.68 9.91
N GLU A 61 16.84 -4.81 11.08
CA GLU A 61 17.51 -5.30 12.28
C GLU A 61 17.50 -6.84 12.35
N ILE A 62 16.58 -7.50 11.62
CA ILE A 62 16.54 -8.97 11.51
C ILE A 62 17.80 -9.50 10.77
N PRO A 63 18.40 -10.60 11.27
CA PRO A 63 19.54 -11.25 10.62
C PRO A 63 19.20 -11.80 9.23
N ILE A 64 20.17 -11.72 8.31
CA ILE A 64 20.02 -11.98 6.87
C ILE A 64 19.36 -13.34 6.58
N GLN A 65 19.68 -14.36 7.36
CA GLN A 65 19.12 -15.71 7.29
C GLN A 65 17.59 -15.78 7.40
N CYS A 66 16.96 -14.87 8.14
CA CYS A 66 15.50 -14.81 8.29
C CYS A 66 14.86 -13.67 7.46
N ARG A 67 15.66 -12.68 7.06
CA ARG A 67 15.20 -11.45 6.38
C ARG A 67 14.42 -11.70 5.09
N GLY A 68 14.77 -12.75 4.34
CA GLY A 68 14.11 -13.07 3.06
C GLY A 68 12.60 -13.34 3.19
N MET A 69 12.18 -14.03 4.26
CA MET A 69 10.76 -14.30 4.50
C MET A 69 9.98 -13.02 4.82
N TYR A 70 10.53 -12.17 5.69
CA TYR A 70 9.89 -10.91 6.07
C TYR A 70 9.82 -9.89 4.93
N GLN A 71 10.84 -9.82 4.08
CA GLN A 71 10.77 -8.98 2.87
C GLN A 71 9.68 -9.42 1.90
N SER A 72 9.44 -10.73 1.77
CA SER A 72 8.35 -11.24 0.95
C SER A 72 6.99 -10.76 1.49
N ARG A 73 6.78 -10.84 2.81
CA ARG A 73 5.56 -10.34 3.46
C ARG A 73 5.39 -8.83 3.31
N LEU A 74 6.45 -8.05 3.54
CA LEU A 74 6.42 -6.59 3.34
C LEU A 74 6.03 -6.19 1.91
N LYS A 75 6.48 -6.94 0.89
CA LYS A 75 6.06 -6.69 -0.49
C LYS A 75 4.55 -6.92 -0.67
N SER A 76 4.01 -7.98 -0.07
CA SER A 76 2.56 -8.24 -0.08
C SER A 76 1.79 -7.10 0.59
N TYR A 77 2.22 -6.67 1.78
CA TYR A 77 1.58 -5.56 2.51
C TYR A 77 1.64 -4.22 1.75
N LYS A 78 2.77 -3.92 1.09
CA LYS A 78 2.88 -2.75 0.20
C LYS A 78 1.84 -2.81 -0.93
N GLY A 79 1.67 -3.98 -1.55
CA GLY A 79 0.66 -4.16 -2.60
C GLY A 79 -0.78 -4.01 -2.09
N GLU A 80 -1.08 -4.49 -0.88
CA GLU A 80 -2.39 -4.30 -0.26
C GLU A 80 -2.67 -2.83 0.06
N MET A 81 -1.66 -2.11 0.57
CA MET A 81 -1.76 -0.67 0.82
C MET A 81 -2.04 0.10 -0.47
N GLU A 82 -1.33 -0.18 -1.57
CA GLU A 82 -1.61 0.43 -2.88
C GLU A 82 -3.04 0.16 -3.35
N LYS A 83 -3.58 -1.03 -3.08
CA LYS A 83 -4.96 -1.37 -3.40
C LYS A 83 -5.94 -0.53 -2.57
N LEU A 84 -5.72 -0.41 -1.26
CA LEU A 84 -6.57 0.41 -0.38
C LEU A 84 -6.56 1.88 -0.77
N GLU A 85 -5.40 2.43 -1.14
CA GLU A 85 -5.29 3.80 -1.62
C GLU A 85 -6.08 4.01 -2.92
N LYS A 86 -6.01 3.07 -3.86
CA LYS A 86 -6.79 3.10 -5.11
C LYS A 86 -8.29 3.02 -4.82
N ASP A 87 -8.70 2.10 -3.95
CA ASP A 87 -10.10 1.94 -3.55
C ASP A 87 -10.63 3.19 -2.85
N PHE A 88 -9.83 3.82 -1.98
CA PHE A 88 -10.17 5.08 -1.32
C PHE A 88 -10.28 6.24 -2.31
N LYS A 89 -9.31 6.40 -3.22
CA LYS A 89 -9.38 7.41 -4.30
C LYS A 89 -10.61 7.21 -5.17
N ARG A 90 -10.95 5.97 -5.52
CA ARG A 90 -12.16 5.64 -6.29
C ARG A 90 -13.44 6.03 -5.53
N SER A 91 -13.52 5.76 -4.23
CA SER A 91 -14.64 6.19 -3.39
C SER A 91 -14.76 7.72 -3.28
N ARG A 92 -13.63 8.44 -3.35
CA ARG A 92 -13.60 9.91 -3.45
C ARG A 92 -13.95 10.44 -4.84
N ILE A 93 -13.73 9.69 -5.92
CA ILE A 93 -14.16 10.09 -7.27
C ILE A 93 -15.65 9.84 -7.44
N ALA A 94 -16.20 8.76 -6.90
CA ALA A 94 -17.65 8.56 -6.82
C ALA A 94 -18.34 9.76 -6.12
N TYR A 95 -17.71 10.33 -5.09
CA TYR A 95 -18.13 11.60 -4.50
C TYR A 95 -18.09 12.79 -5.46
N SER A 96 -17.09 12.86 -6.35
CA SER A 96 -16.96 13.93 -7.32
C SER A 96 -17.94 13.79 -8.47
N ASP A 97 -18.34 12.58 -8.89
CA ASP A 97 -19.29 12.40 -9.99
C ASP A 97 -20.70 12.89 -9.59
N ASP A 98 -21.12 12.59 -8.34
CA ASP A 98 -22.36 13.15 -7.76
C ASP A 98 -22.34 14.69 -7.67
N VAL A 99 -21.21 15.28 -7.27
CA VAL A 99 -21.06 16.76 -7.15
C VAL A 99 -20.83 17.45 -8.49
N ARG A 100 -20.19 16.78 -9.46
CA ARG A 100 -19.92 17.33 -10.79
C ARG A 100 -21.18 17.32 -11.66
N ASN A 101 -22.05 16.31 -11.53
CA ASN A 101 -23.30 16.25 -12.28
C ASN A 101 -24.29 17.37 -11.88
N GLU A 102 -24.16 17.95 -10.67
CA GLU A 102 -24.96 19.12 -10.27
C GLU A 102 -24.32 20.48 -10.68
N LEU A 103 -23.04 20.52 -11.07
CA LEU A 103 -22.32 21.78 -11.28
C LEU A 103 -21.72 21.96 -12.68
N LEU A 104 -21.65 20.92 -13.52
CA LEU A 104 -21.14 21.02 -14.89
C LEU A 104 -22.07 20.27 -15.86
N GLY A 105 -23.21 20.90 -16.16
CA GLY A 105 -23.71 20.84 -17.53
C GLY A 105 -22.64 21.43 -18.45
N GLU A 106 -22.29 20.67 -19.49
CA GLU A 106 -21.62 21.16 -20.70
C GLU A 106 -20.16 21.63 -20.52
N ASP A 107 -19.19 20.72 -20.68
CA ASP A 107 -18.27 20.76 -21.84
C ASP A 107 -17.36 19.53 -21.84
N ALA A 108 -17.34 18.83 -22.97
CA ALA A 108 -16.44 17.72 -23.23
C ALA A 108 -15.04 18.26 -23.57
N GLY A 109 -13.99 17.79 -22.89
CA GLY A 109 -12.64 18.22 -23.26
C GLY A 109 -11.48 17.46 -22.61
N SER A 110 -10.73 16.77 -23.47
CA SER A 110 -9.26 16.64 -23.47
C SER A 110 -8.56 15.52 -22.67
N SER A 111 -8.06 14.57 -23.46
CA SER A 111 -6.73 13.94 -23.50
C SER A 111 -5.62 14.32 -22.50
N GLU A 112 -4.79 13.28 -22.21
CA GLU A 112 -3.34 13.31 -21.84
C GLU A 112 -3.01 13.80 -20.40
N SER A 113 -2.11 13.23 -19.58
CA SER A 113 -0.87 12.46 -19.80
C SER A 113 -0.36 11.84 -18.46
N GLN A 114 0.41 10.76 -18.58
CA GLN A 114 1.67 10.43 -17.86
C GLN A 114 1.78 10.56 -16.32
N ALA A 115 1.83 9.41 -15.63
CA ALA A 115 2.57 9.27 -14.37
C ALA A 115 3.53 8.06 -14.48
N HIS A 116 4.72 8.35 -14.97
CA HIS A 116 5.87 7.45 -15.01
C HIS A 116 6.37 7.25 -13.58
N TRP A 117 6.00 6.15 -12.93
CA TRP A 117 6.66 5.70 -11.71
C TRP A 117 7.89 4.91 -12.12
N SER A 118 9.07 5.54 -12.08
CA SER A 118 10.33 4.83 -12.30
C SER A 118 10.57 3.82 -11.17
N PRO A 119 10.78 2.53 -11.46
CA PRO A 119 11.34 1.63 -10.47
C PRO A 119 12.87 1.78 -10.51
N VAL A 120 13.45 2.35 -9.45
CA VAL A 120 14.90 2.24 -9.22
C VAL A 120 15.20 0.79 -8.85
N TRP A 121 15.48 -0.04 -9.86
CA TRP A 121 16.10 -1.34 -9.66
C TRP A 121 17.57 -1.12 -9.36
N VAL A 122 17.96 -1.17 -8.07
CA VAL A 122 19.36 -1.41 -7.72
C VAL A 122 19.64 -2.88 -7.98
N ALA A 123 20.15 -3.17 -9.18
CA ALA A 123 20.71 -4.48 -9.51
C ALA A 123 22.01 -4.68 -8.72
N GLY A 124 21.96 -5.49 -7.66
CA GLY A 124 23.14 -5.97 -6.97
C GLY A 124 23.83 -7.08 -7.78
N PRO A 125 25.14 -7.03 -8.03
CA PRO A 125 25.87 -8.12 -8.67
C PRO A 125 26.30 -9.16 -7.63
N GLY A 126 26.21 -10.44 -8.00
CA GLY A 126 26.99 -11.50 -7.35
C GLY A 126 26.19 -12.64 -6.75
N CYS A 127 25.58 -13.47 -7.60
CA CYS A 127 25.33 -14.86 -7.24
C CYS A 127 26.38 -15.71 -7.95
N GLU A 128 27.52 -15.88 -7.27
CA GLU A 128 28.66 -16.66 -7.70
C GLU A 128 28.25 -18.13 -7.86
N ARG A 129 28.27 -18.61 -9.10
CA ARG A 129 28.03 -20.01 -9.42
C ARG A 129 29.29 -20.81 -9.12
N VAL A 130 29.37 -21.38 -7.92
CA VAL A 130 30.32 -22.45 -7.62
C VAL A 130 29.98 -23.65 -8.52
N ARG A 131 30.79 -23.90 -9.55
CA ARG A 131 30.75 -25.17 -10.29
C ARG A 131 31.89 -26.05 -9.78
N ALA A 132 31.48 -27.18 -9.23
CA ALA A 132 32.30 -28.17 -8.57
C ALA A 132 33.47 -28.70 -9.43
N SER A 133 34.59 -28.87 -8.74
CA SER A 133 35.77 -29.61 -9.15
C SER A 133 35.46 -31.11 -9.35
N ARG A 134 35.81 -31.65 -10.51
CA ARG A 134 36.28 -33.03 -10.76
C ARG A 134 37.21 -32.91 -11.97
N GLY A 135 38.48 -33.28 -11.97
CA GLY A 135 39.14 -34.35 -11.25
C GLY A 135 39.96 -35.08 -12.32
N THR A 136 41.25 -34.73 -12.36
CA THR A 136 42.44 -35.40 -12.90
C THR A 136 42.31 -36.54 -13.93
N SER A 137 43.11 -36.36 -14.99
CA SER A 137 43.81 -37.28 -15.90
C SER A 137 43.65 -38.80 -15.75
#